data_AF-A0A0K8RI87-F1
#
_entry.id   AF-A0A0K8RI87-F1
#
_cell.length_a   1.000
_cell.length_b   1.000
_cell.length_c   1.000
_cell.angle_alpha   90.00
_cell.angle_beta   90.00
_cell.angle_gamma   90.00
#
_symmetry.space_group_name_H-M   'P 1'
#
loop_
_entity.id
_entity.type
_entity.pdbx_description
1 polymer ?
#
loop_
_entity_poly.entity_id
_entity_poly.type
_entity_poly.pdbx_seq_one_letter_code
_entity_poly.pdbx_strand_id
1 'polypeptide(L)'
;MASSNVFALPNLNKEPDEFFAYTDSTRLRKTPIIIDNGSFECRAGWAIDESPRMVFKSVTAKQRGKKESEVQVGNDIANIEVVRWLLKTQFDRNVVTHFDIQEQIFDHIFNHLGISSESRVDHPIVLTEVVANPGYYRQNMSELLFECYQVPQVVYGIDALFSLHHNHPKKSENAMVLFIWSPHHSRNPCAEWSDRC
;
A
#
# COMPACT_ATOMS: atom_id res chain seq x y z
N MET A 1 -40.27 25.75 -10.56
CA MET A 1 -39.17 25.97 -9.58
C MET A 1 -38.19 24.82 -9.78
N ALA A 2 -37.07 25.04 -10.46
CA ALA A 2 -36.06 24.01 -10.63
C ALA A 2 -35.29 23.86 -9.31
N SER A 3 -35.38 22.69 -8.67
CA SER A 3 -34.52 22.36 -7.54
C SER A 3 -33.09 22.24 -8.05
N SER A 4 -32.27 23.24 -7.76
CA SER A 4 -30.83 23.19 -8.05
C SER A 4 -30.22 22.10 -7.16
N ASN A 5 -29.95 20.93 -7.72
CA ASN A 5 -29.19 19.88 -7.05
C ASN A 5 -27.75 20.36 -6.88
N VAL A 6 -27.47 21.06 -5.78
CA VAL A 6 -26.12 21.46 -5.39
C VAL A 6 -25.47 20.25 -4.73
N PHE A 7 -24.51 19.64 -5.42
CA PHE A 7 -23.69 18.58 -4.85
C PHE A 7 -22.48 19.22 -4.16
N ALA A 8 -22.34 18.98 -2.87
CA ALA A 8 -21.13 19.35 -2.15
C ALA A 8 -19.98 18.46 -2.63
N LEU A 9 -18.81 19.05 -2.85
CA LEU A 9 -17.60 18.27 -3.06
C LEU A 9 -17.29 17.54 -1.75
N PRO A 10 -17.13 16.20 -1.77
CA PRO A 10 -16.72 15.48 -0.59
C PRO A 10 -15.37 16.04 -0.10
N ASN A 11 -15.24 16.20 1.21
CA ASN A 11 -13.97 16.60 1.79
C ASN A 11 -12.96 15.45 1.58
N LEU A 12 -11.92 15.71 0.79
CA LEU A 12 -10.88 14.75 0.43
C LEU A 12 -9.65 14.87 1.34
N ASN A 13 -9.72 15.68 2.40
CA ASN A 13 -8.65 15.74 3.39
C ASN A 13 -8.55 14.37 4.06
N LYS A 14 -7.40 13.71 3.86
CA LYS A 14 -7.06 12.48 4.57
C LYS A 14 -6.37 12.86 5.87
N GLU A 15 -6.79 12.21 6.95
CA GLU A 15 -6.13 12.30 8.26
C GLU A 15 -4.86 11.44 8.25
N PRO A 16 -3.84 11.76 9.07
CA PRO A 16 -2.65 10.93 9.23
C PRO A 16 -3.00 9.49 9.60
N ASP A 17 -2.16 8.54 9.17
CA ASP A 17 -2.39 7.12 9.43
C ASP A 17 -2.27 6.81 10.93
N GLU A 18 -3.11 5.90 11.45
CA GLU A 18 -3.08 5.51 12.86
C GLU A 18 -1.86 4.63 13.18
N PHE A 19 -1.34 4.72 14.42
CA PHE A 19 -0.36 3.78 14.96
C PHE A 19 -1.07 2.65 15.70
N PHE A 20 -0.91 1.42 15.19
CA PHE A 20 -1.52 0.23 15.75
C PHE A 20 -0.64 -0.42 16.82
N ALA A 21 -1.28 -0.97 17.84
CA ALA A 21 -0.58 -1.73 18.87
C ALA A 21 -0.07 -3.07 18.31
N TYR A 22 1.21 -3.34 18.52
CA TYR A 22 1.83 -4.62 18.20
C TYR A 22 1.68 -5.59 19.38
N THR A 23 0.56 -6.31 19.37
CA THR A 23 0.17 -7.19 20.48
C THR A 23 0.94 -8.52 20.47
N ASP A 24 1.12 -9.12 21.65
CA ASP A 24 1.74 -10.45 21.81
C ASP A 24 1.08 -11.53 20.96
N SER A 25 -0.25 -11.46 20.79
CA SER A 25 -0.99 -12.39 19.94
C SER A 25 -0.53 -12.34 18.50
N THR A 26 -0.19 -11.16 17.99
CA THR A 26 0.21 -10.96 16.60
C THR A 26 1.66 -11.37 16.44
N ARG A 27 2.54 -10.83 17.30
CA ARG A 27 3.98 -11.11 17.35
C ARG A 27 4.29 -12.61 17.47
N LEU A 28 3.68 -13.31 18.43
CA LEU A 28 4.02 -14.72 18.70
C LEU A 28 3.47 -15.69 17.65
N ARG A 29 2.41 -15.30 16.93
CA ARG A 29 1.78 -16.16 15.92
C ARG A 29 2.49 -16.14 14.57
N LYS A 30 3.46 -15.25 14.36
CA LYS A 30 4.10 -15.02 13.05
C LYS A 30 3.06 -14.83 11.95
N THR A 31 1.97 -14.11 12.27
CA THR A 31 0.87 -13.86 11.35
C THR A 31 1.39 -13.14 10.10
N PRO A 32 1.06 -13.58 8.87
CA PRO A 32 1.53 -12.91 7.67
C PRO A 32 1.03 -11.45 7.58
N ILE A 33 1.88 -10.58 7.08
CA ILE A 33 1.53 -9.21 6.68
C ILE A 33 1.14 -9.25 5.21
N ILE A 34 -0.02 -8.68 4.89
CA ILE A 34 -0.49 -8.53 3.50
C ILE A 34 -0.24 -7.09 3.09
N ILE A 35 0.48 -6.90 1.99
CA ILE A 35 0.76 -5.59 1.40
C ILE A 35 0.27 -5.61 -0.05
N ASP A 36 -0.80 -4.87 -0.30
CA ASP A 36 -1.23 -4.53 -1.65
C ASP A 36 -0.44 -3.30 -2.11
N ASN A 37 0.62 -3.52 -2.90
CA ASN A 37 1.54 -2.50 -3.37
C ASN A 37 1.02 -1.83 -4.64
N GLY A 38 -0.12 -1.16 -4.53
CA GLY A 38 -0.74 -0.43 -5.64
C GLY A 38 -0.02 0.88 -5.96
N SER A 39 -0.03 1.28 -7.24
CA SER A 39 0.63 2.52 -7.69
C SER A 39 -0.08 3.81 -7.30
N PHE A 40 -1.39 3.72 -7.04
CA PHE A 40 -2.20 4.85 -6.57
C PHE A 40 -2.33 4.84 -5.04
N GLU A 41 -2.79 3.71 -4.50
CA GLU A 41 -2.92 3.48 -3.07
C GLU A 41 -2.23 2.19 -2.68
N CYS A 42 -1.47 2.25 -1.60
CA CYS A 42 -0.94 1.09 -0.91
C CYS A 42 -1.88 0.74 0.24
N ARG A 43 -2.12 -0.57 0.40
CA ARG A 43 -2.92 -1.10 1.50
C ARG A 43 -2.11 -2.12 2.27
N ALA A 44 -2.16 -2.06 3.60
CA ALA A 44 -1.43 -2.98 4.44
C ALA A 44 -2.25 -3.40 5.67
N GLY A 45 -2.02 -4.62 6.14
CA GLY A 45 -2.67 -5.17 7.33
C GLY A 45 -2.21 -6.59 7.64
N TRP A 46 -2.75 -7.18 8.70
CA TRP A 46 -2.48 -8.57 9.03
C TRP A 46 -3.45 -9.50 8.31
N ALA A 47 -3.00 -10.71 7.96
CA ALA A 47 -3.86 -11.70 7.30
C ALA A 47 -5.08 -12.16 8.12
N ILE A 48 -5.17 -11.78 9.39
CA ILE A 48 -6.30 -12.06 10.28
C ILE A 48 -7.33 -10.93 10.33
N ASP A 49 -6.99 -9.76 9.79
CA ASP A 49 -7.89 -8.62 9.77
C ASP A 49 -8.92 -8.78 8.63
N GLU A 50 -10.17 -8.35 8.86
CA GLU A 50 -11.23 -8.39 7.83
C GLU A 50 -11.03 -7.31 6.75
N SER A 51 -10.35 -6.22 7.10
CA SER A 51 -10.07 -5.07 6.23
C SER A 51 -8.62 -4.61 6.43
N PRO A 52 -8.01 -3.94 5.44
CA PRO A 52 -6.66 -3.40 5.61
C PRO A 52 -6.67 -2.36 6.73
N ARG A 53 -5.65 -2.41 7.59
CA ARG A 53 -5.46 -1.42 8.66
C ARG A 53 -5.05 -0.06 8.11
N MET A 54 -4.29 -0.07 7.02
CA MET A 54 -3.75 1.13 6.40
C MET A 54 -4.19 1.21 4.93
N VAL A 55 -4.61 2.40 4.51
CA VAL A 55 -4.94 2.72 3.11
C VAL A 55 -4.45 4.14 2.80
N PHE A 56 -3.30 4.24 2.15
CA PHE A 56 -2.63 5.52 1.92
C PHE A 56 -2.11 5.65 0.49
N LYS A 57 -1.86 6.87 0.05
CA LYS A 57 -1.33 7.11 -1.31
C LYS A 57 0.13 6.64 -1.41
N SER A 58 0.49 5.99 -2.52
CA SER A 58 1.85 5.49 -2.78
C SER A 58 2.82 6.58 -3.23
N VAL A 59 2.96 7.61 -2.39
CA VAL A 59 3.81 8.78 -2.63
C VAL A 59 4.53 9.18 -1.35
N THR A 60 5.73 9.75 -1.51
CA THR A 60 6.50 10.33 -0.42
C THR A 60 6.84 11.80 -0.71
N ALA A 61 7.00 12.60 0.35
CA ALA A 61 7.42 13.99 0.27
C ALA A 61 8.52 14.26 1.30
N LYS A 62 9.58 14.94 0.88
CA LYS A 62 10.66 15.40 1.78
C LYS A 62 10.81 16.90 1.67
N GLN A 63 10.44 17.63 2.72
CA GLN A 63 10.60 19.08 2.76
C GLN A 63 12.07 19.47 3.00
N ARG A 64 12.65 20.28 2.11
CA ARG A 64 14.03 20.78 2.30
C ARG A 64 14.01 22.01 3.22
N GLY A 65 14.80 22.03 4.30
CA GLY A 65 15.06 23.25 5.07
C GLY A 65 14.86 23.18 6.59
N LYS A 66 14.37 22.08 7.16
CA LYS A 66 14.41 21.84 8.62
C LYS A 66 15.62 20.97 8.98
N LYS A 67 16.20 21.23 10.17
CA LYS A 67 17.39 20.51 10.69
C LYS A 67 17.17 18.98 10.79
N GLU A 68 15.91 18.57 10.90
CA GLU A 68 15.41 17.22 10.71
C GLU A 68 14.28 17.29 9.67
N SER A 69 14.58 17.04 8.39
CA SER A 69 13.52 16.86 7.40
C SER A 69 13.07 15.40 7.42
N GLU A 70 12.02 15.12 8.17
CA GLU A 70 11.36 13.82 8.16
C GLU A 70 10.68 13.59 6.80
N VAL A 71 10.74 12.35 6.32
CA VAL A 71 10.03 11.93 5.10
C VAL A 71 8.58 11.68 5.49
N GLN A 72 7.65 12.33 4.79
CA GLN A 72 6.22 12.10 4.96
C GLN A 72 5.73 11.15 3.88
N VAL A 73 4.86 10.22 4.23
CA VAL A 73 4.33 9.18 3.34
C VAL A 73 2.81 9.29 3.27
N GLY A 74 2.25 9.18 2.08
CA GLY A 74 0.81 9.01 1.86
C GLY A 74 -0.06 10.04 2.60
N ASN A 75 -0.80 9.57 3.60
CA ASN A 75 -1.79 10.35 4.33
C ASN A 75 -1.15 11.31 5.35
N ASP A 76 0.09 11.07 5.76
CA ASP A 76 0.83 11.94 6.69
C ASP A 76 1.33 13.23 6.04
N ILE A 77 1.16 13.36 4.72
CA ILE A 77 1.45 14.56 3.96
C ILE A 77 0.34 15.60 4.22
N ALA A 78 0.57 16.49 5.19
CA ALA A 78 -0.40 17.47 5.65
C ALA A 78 -1.07 18.32 4.56
N ASN A 79 -0.34 18.69 3.49
CA ASN A 79 -0.94 19.39 2.35
C ASN A 79 -0.26 18.97 1.04
N ILE A 80 -0.87 17.99 0.37
CA ILE A 80 -0.40 17.43 -0.89
C ILE A 80 -0.31 18.45 -2.03
N GLU A 81 -1.15 19.49 -2.02
CA GLU A 81 -1.15 20.53 -3.06
C GLU A 81 0.07 21.44 -2.91
N VAL A 82 0.40 21.82 -1.68
CA VAL A 82 1.57 22.66 -1.36
C VAL A 82 2.87 21.93 -1.69
N VAL A 83 2.95 20.63 -1.40
CA VAL A 83 4.17 19.83 -1.65
C VAL A 83 4.14 19.08 -2.98
N ARG A 84 3.19 19.38 -3.88
CA ARG A 84 2.98 18.64 -5.14
C ARG A 84 4.25 18.40 -5.95
N TRP A 85 5.12 19.41 -6.03
CA TRP A 85 6.38 19.35 -6.78
C TRP A 85 7.48 18.52 -6.10
N LEU A 86 7.30 18.19 -4.83
CA LEU A 86 8.21 17.37 -4.03
C LEU A 86 7.76 15.91 -3.94
N LEU A 87 6.56 15.59 -4.43
CA LEU A 87 6.02 14.24 -4.43
C LEU A 87 6.88 13.33 -5.30
N LYS A 88 7.21 12.19 -4.74
CA LYS A 88 7.88 11.10 -5.45
C LYS A 88 7.09 9.82 -5.28
N THR A 89 7.23 8.92 -6.24
CA THR A 89 6.65 7.57 -6.19
C THR A 89 7.72 6.55 -6.54
N GLN A 90 7.61 5.36 -5.98
CA GLN A 90 8.50 4.25 -6.27
C GLN A 90 8.28 3.67 -7.68
N PHE A 91 7.14 3.98 -8.31
CA PHE A 91 6.70 3.34 -9.54
C PHE A 91 7.13 4.10 -10.81
N ASP A 92 7.53 3.35 -11.83
CA ASP A 92 7.49 3.75 -13.24
C ASP A 92 6.56 2.79 -13.99
N ARG A 93 5.46 3.32 -14.55
CA ARG A 93 4.43 2.53 -15.27
C ARG A 93 3.96 1.27 -14.49
N ASN A 94 3.67 1.43 -13.19
CA ASN A 94 3.27 0.37 -12.25
C ASN A 94 4.34 -0.69 -11.90
N VAL A 95 5.58 -0.52 -12.35
CA VAL A 95 6.71 -1.33 -11.92
C VAL A 95 7.49 -0.56 -10.85
N VAL A 96 7.82 -1.19 -9.72
CA VAL A 96 8.68 -0.56 -8.72
C VAL A 96 10.10 -0.46 -9.26
N THR A 97 10.60 0.76 -9.43
CA THR A 97 11.94 1.04 -9.97
C THR A 97 12.81 1.84 -9.01
N HIS A 98 12.22 2.62 -8.09
CA HIS A 98 12.94 3.42 -7.11
C HIS A 98 12.81 2.78 -5.72
N PHE A 99 13.76 1.90 -5.39
CA PHE A 99 13.74 1.10 -4.16
C PHE A 99 14.04 1.91 -2.89
N ASP A 100 14.72 3.06 -3.01
CA ASP A 100 14.92 4.03 -1.93
C ASP A 100 13.59 4.65 -1.46
N ILE A 101 12.65 4.83 -2.38
CA ILE A 101 11.29 5.28 -2.04
C ILE A 101 10.46 4.11 -1.52
N GLN A 102 10.62 2.91 -2.11
CA GLN A 102 9.94 1.71 -1.62
C GLN A 102 10.30 1.38 -0.17
N GLU A 103 11.57 1.56 0.22
CA GLU A 103 12.04 1.42 1.60
C GLU A 103 11.28 2.39 2.53
N GLN A 104 11.13 3.65 2.15
CA GLN A 104 10.33 4.63 2.92
C GLN A 104 8.86 4.20 3.07
N ILE A 105 8.27 3.58 2.04
CA ILE A 105 6.89 3.04 2.11
C ILE A 105 6.83 1.86 3.10
N PHE A 106 7.83 0.97 3.10
CA PHE A 106 7.87 -0.15 4.03
C PHE A 106 8.14 0.29 5.47
N ASP A 107 9.03 1.26 5.68
CA ASP A 107 9.25 1.88 6.99
C ASP A 107 7.96 2.45 7.54
N HIS A 108 7.18 3.17 6.70
CA HIS A 108 5.86 3.68 7.06
C HIS A 108 4.92 2.55 7.51
N ILE A 109 4.80 1.48 6.72
CA ILE A 109 3.93 0.35 7.04
C ILE A 109 4.34 -0.32 8.36
N PHE A 110 5.61 -0.67 8.52
CA PHE A 110 6.06 -1.42 9.70
C PHE A 110 6.04 -0.57 10.96
N ASN A 111 6.32 0.73 10.86
CA ASN A 111 6.23 1.65 11.98
C ASN A 111 4.77 1.79 12.46
N HIS A 112 3.83 1.99 11.53
CA HIS A 112 2.41 2.11 11.88
C HIS A 112 1.81 0.79 12.36
N LEU A 113 2.31 -0.38 11.93
CA LEU A 113 1.91 -1.67 12.50
C LEU A 113 2.52 -1.94 13.90
N GLY A 114 3.39 -1.06 14.40
CA GLY A 114 4.01 -1.15 15.72
C GLY A 114 5.24 -2.06 15.78
N ILE A 115 5.78 -2.47 14.63
CA ILE A 115 6.94 -3.38 14.52
C ILE A 115 8.27 -2.60 14.72
N SER A 116 8.23 -1.26 14.78
CA SER A 116 9.39 -0.38 14.96
C SER A 116 10.28 -0.66 16.18
N SER A 117 9.74 -1.34 17.20
CA SER A 117 10.50 -1.77 18.38
C SER A 117 11.38 -2.99 18.14
N GLU A 118 11.21 -3.69 17.01
CA GLU A 118 11.99 -4.86 16.64
C GLU A 118 13.05 -4.49 15.59
N SER A 119 14.22 -5.14 15.65
CA SER A 119 15.30 -4.93 14.69
C SER A 119 15.04 -5.59 13.33
N ARG A 120 13.93 -6.32 13.18
CA ARG A 120 13.55 -7.11 12.00
C ARG A 120 12.04 -7.29 11.96
N VAL A 121 11.53 -7.63 10.78
CA VAL A 121 10.13 -7.99 10.58
C VAL A 121 10.02 -9.53 10.63
N ASP A 122 9.80 -10.11 11.82
CA ASP A 122 9.71 -11.59 12.00
C ASP A 122 8.34 -12.17 11.58
N HIS A 123 7.86 -11.76 10.41
CA HIS A 123 6.56 -12.13 9.86
C HIS A 123 6.66 -12.43 8.36
N PRO A 124 6.01 -13.49 7.85
CA PRO A 124 5.91 -13.71 6.41
C PRO A 124 5.19 -12.53 5.73
N ILE A 125 5.58 -12.21 4.50
CA ILE A 125 4.95 -11.14 3.72
C ILE A 125 4.27 -11.72 2.47
N VAL A 126 3.02 -11.32 2.25
CA VAL A 126 2.32 -11.47 0.96
C VAL A 126 2.32 -10.11 0.29
N LEU A 127 3.03 -9.98 -0.84
CA LEU A 127 3.17 -8.71 -1.57
C LEU A 127 2.54 -8.81 -2.95
N THR A 128 1.68 -7.85 -3.32
CA THR A 128 1.19 -7.76 -4.70
C THR A 128 2.24 -7.13 -5.63
N GLU A 129 2.29 -7.61 -6.87
CA GLU A 129 3.13 -7.04 -7.93
C GLU A 129 2.39 -7.01 -9.27
N VAL A 130 2.95 -6.28 -10.24
CA VAL A 130 2.39 -6.19 -11.58
C VAL A 130 2.53 -7.52 -12.34
N VAL A 131 1.57 -7.79 -13.23
CA VAL A 131 1.63 -8.92 -14.16
C VAL A 131 2.91 -8.86 -14.99
N ALA A 132 3.61 -9.99 -15.09
CA ALA A 132 4.87 -10.12 -15.82
C ALA A 132 5.96 -9.15 -15.32
N ASN A 133 6.02 -8.89 -14.01
CA ASN A 133 7.11 -8.12 -13.40
C ASN A 133 8.48 -8.68 -13.82
N PRO A 134 9.38 -7.85 -14.40
CA PRO A 134 10.72 -8.30 -14.78
C PRO A 134 11.49 -8.85 -13.58
N GLY A 135 12.22 -9.95 -13.81
CA GLY A 135 12.94 -10.66 -12.75
C GLY A 135 13.92 -9.78 -11.97
N TYR A 136 14.54 -8.80 -12.63
CA TYR A 136 15.44 -7.83 -12.00
C TYR A 136 14.76 -7.02 -10.88
N TYR A 137 13.56 -6.47 -11.14
CA TYR A 137 12.84 -5.69 -10.13
C TYR A 137 12.30 -6.56 -9.00
N ARG A 138 11.85 -7.78 -9.31
CA ARG A 138 11.47 -8.75 -8.27
C ARG A 138 12.67 -9.14 -7.39
N GLN A 139 13.84 -9.33 -7.98
CA GLN A 139 15.07 -9.64 -7.25
C GLN A 139 15.46 -8.50 -6.31
N ASN A 140 15.47 -7.25 -6.77
CA ASN A 140 15.74 -6.09 -5.93
C ASN A 140 14.71 -5.93 -4.80
N MET A 141 13.43 -6.24 -5.07
CA MET A 141 12.39 -6.26 -4.03
C MET A 141 12.66 -7.34 -2.97
N SER A 142 13.08 -8.54 -3.40
CA SER A 142 13.45 -9.62 -2.47
C SER A 142 14.68 -9.23 -1.65
N GLU A 143 15.70 -8.65 -2.26
CA GLU A 143 16.91 -8.17 -1.58
C GLU A 143 16.55 -7.15 -0.49
N LEU A 144 15.72 -6.16 -0.82
CA LEU A 144 15.24 -5.18 0.17
C LEU A 144 14.55 -5.86 1.37
N LEU A 145 13.64 -6.80 1.12
CA LEU A 145 12.89 -7.48 2.19
C LEU A 145 13.74 -8.42 3.04
N PHE A 146 14.64 -9.18 2.42
CA PHE A 146 15.48 -10.16 3.13
C PHE A 146 16.69 -9.53 3.80
N GLU A 147 17.39 -8.62 3.14
CA GLU A 147 18.64 -8.06 3.65
C GLU A 147 18.38 -6.87 4.60
N CYS A 148 17.48 -5.95 4.24
CA CYS A 148 17.21 -4.78 5.09
C CYS A 148 16.23 -5.11 6.22
N TYR A 149 15.15 -5.84 5.93
CA TYR A 149 14.08 -6.11 6.92
C TYR A 149 14.16 -7.50 7.56
N GLN A 150 15.01 -8.39 7.06
CA GLN A 150 15.21 -9.75 7.58
C GLN A 150 13.90 -10.55 7.68
N VAL A 151 13.02 -10.34 6.70
CA VAL A 151 11.73 -11.02 6.60
C VAL A 151 11.96 -12.53 6.44
N PRO A 152 11.27 -13.40 7.19
CA PRO A 152 11.51 -14.85 7.12
C PRO A 152 11.12 -15.46 5.77
N GLN A 153 10.02 -14.98 5.16
CA GLN A 153 9.46 -15.52 3.92
C GLN A 153 8.68 -14.43 3.18
N VAL A 154 8.77 -14.42 1.84
CA VAL A 154 7.94 -13.56 0.99
C VAL A 154 7.27 -14.39 -0.10
N VAL A 155 6.02 -14.08 -0.40
CA VAL A 155 5.31 -14.56 -1.59
C VAL A 155 4.80 -13.37 -2.40
N TYR A 156 5.02 -13.43 -3.70
CA TYR A 156 4.52 -12.44 -4.65
C TYR A 156 3.24 -12.95 -5.31
N GLY A 157 2.27 -12.08 -5.51
CA GLY A 157 1.04 -12.42 -6.19
C GLY A 157 0.47 -11.28 -7.02
N ILE A 158 -0.45 -11.64 -7.92
CA ILE A 158 -1.18 -10.67 -8.72
C ILE A 158 -2.48 -10.35 -8.00
N ASP A 159 -2.71 -9.07 -7.72
CA ASP A 159 -3.92 -8.51 -7.11
C ASP A 159 -5.21 -9.04 -7.78
N ALA A 160 -5.22 -9.13 -9.10
CA ALA A 160 -6.33 -9.65 -9.88
C ALA A 160 -6.68 -11.10 -9.59
N LEU A 161 -5.66 -11.93 -9.36
CA LEU A 161 -5.85 -13.35 -9.05
C LEU A 161 -6.35 -13.52 -7.61
N PHE A 162 -5.89 -12.69 -6.68
CA PHE A 162 -6.41 -12.67 -5.33
C PHE A 162 -7.88 -12.24 -5.29
N SER A 163 -8.23 -11.18 -6.03
CA SER A 163 -9.62 -10.72 -6.16
C SER A 163 -10.52 -11.80 -6.78
N LEU A 164 -10.06 -12.47 -7.84
CA LEU A 164 -10.79 -13.59 -8.44
C LEU A 164 -11.01 -14.71 -7.43
N HIS A 165 -9.97 -15.12 -6.71
CA HIS A 165 -10.05 -16.20 -5.74
C HIS A 165 -11.03 -15.89 -4.60
N HIS A 166 -11.01 -14.65 -4.11
CA HIS A 166 -11.91 -14.19 -3.06
C HIS A 166 -13.38 -14.22 -3.51
N ASN A 167 -13.67 -13.66 -4.69
CA ASN A 167 -15.04 -13.57 -5.21
C ASN A 167 -15.58 -14.90 -5.76
N HIS A 168 -14.69 -15.77 -6.26
CA HIS A 168 -15.03 -17.04 -6.89
C HIS A 168 -14.16 -18.18 -6.33
N PRO A 169 -14.39 -18.63 -5.07
CA PRO A 169 -13.55 -19.64 -4.41
C PRO A 169 -13.62 -21.04 -5.05
N LYS A 170 -14.55 -21.28 -5.99
CA LYS A 170 -14.69 -22.56 -6.70
C LYS A 170 -13.70 -22.64 -7.86
N LYS A 171 -12.83 -23.64 -7.84
CA LYS A 171 -11.64 -23.84 -8.70
C LYS A 171 -11.88 -24.03 -10.22
N SER A 172 -13.08 -23.84 -10.76
CA SER A 172 -13.45 -24.34 -12.10
C SER A 172 -13.93 -23.31 -13.11
N GLU A 173 -13.77 -22.01 -12.87
CA GLU A 173 -14.28 -20.99 -13.80
C GLU A 173 -13.12 -20.25 -14.47
N ASN A 174 -13.04 -20.38 -15.81
CA ASN A 174 -12.25 -19.47 -16.61
C ASN A 174 -12.91 -18.09 -16.51
N ALA A 175 -12.20 -17.13 -15.92
CA ALA A 175 -12.71 -15.77 -15.73
C ALA A 175 -11.84 -14.75 -16.47
N MET A 176 -12.48 -13.70 -16.99
CA MET A 176 -11.80 -12.50 -17.47
C MET A 176 -11.92 -11.45 -16.37
N VAL A 177 -10.81 -11.09 -15.76
CA VAL A 177 -10.78 -10.05 -14.73
C VAL A 177 -10.39 -8.73 -15.37
N LEU A 178 -11.25 -7.72 -15.24
CA LEU A 178 -11.03 -6.39 -15.81
C LEU A 178 -10.72 -5.39 -14.70
N PHE A 179 -9.48 -4.90 -14.65
CA PHE A 179 -9.09 -3.78 -13.79
C PHE A 179 -9.07 -2.49 -14.59
N ILE A 180 -9.94 -1.56 -14.21
CA ILE A 180 -9.99 -0.23 -14.83
C ILE A 180 -9.12 0.72 -14.01
N TRP A 181 -7.91 0.95 -14.47
CA TRP A 181 -7.04 1.98 -13.92
C TRP A 181 -7.42 3.34 -14.53
N SER A 182 -7.82 4.30 -13.70
CA SER A 182 -8.03 5.68 -14.17
C SER A 182 -6.71 6.45 -14.10
N PRO A 183 -6.21 6.98 -15.23
CA PRO A 183 -4.96 7.75 -15.26
C PRO A 183 -5.03 9.12 -14.60
N HIS A 184 -6.21 9.57 -14.17
CA HIS A 184 -6.38 10.93 -13.70
C HIS A 184 -5.91 11.09 -12.25
N HIS A 185 -4.81 11.82 -12.12
CA HIS A 185 -4.12 12.34 -10.93
C HIS A 185 -4.97 13.15 -9.92
N SER A 186 -6.28 12.94 -9.86
CA SER A 186 -7.19 13.58 -8.89
C SER A 186 -8.60 12.96 -8.87
N ARG A 187 -8.85 11.77 -9.43
CA ARG A 187 -10.16 11.13 -9.32
C ARG A 187 -10.01 9.64 -9.06
N ASN A 188 -10.48 9.23 -7.87
CA ASN A 188 -10.73 7.84 -7.54
C ASN A 188 -11.39 7.12 -8.72
N PRO A 189 -10.92 5.91 -9.01
CA PRO A 189 -11.80 4.78 -9.01
C PRO A 189 -11.41 4.00 -7.76
N CYS A 190 -12.31 3.97 -6.79
CA CYS A 190 -12.39 2.83 -5.92
C CYS A 190 -12.41 1.59 -6.84
N ALA A 191 -11.33 0.81 -6.85
CA ALA A 191 -11.54 -0.63 -6.83
C ALA A 191 -12.09 -0.87 -5.42
N GLU A 192 -13.42 -0.79 -5.34
CA GLU A 192 -14.22 -1.08 -4.15
C GLU A 192 -13.85 -2.49 -3.68
N TRP A 193 -13.05 -2.53 -2.62
CA TRP A 193 -13.10 -3.58 -1.63
C TRP A 193 -14.33 -3.42 -0.72
N SER A 194 -15.23 -2.48 -1.03
CA SER A 194 -16.38 -2.09 -0.20
C SER A 194 -17.76 -2.41 -0.79
N ASP A 195 -17.87 -2.94 -2.02
CA ASP A 195 -19.17 -3.25 -2.60
C ASP A 195 -19.38 -4.76 -2.70
N ARG A 196 -19.90 -5.31 -1.57
CA ARG A 196 -20.40 -6.69 -1.32
C ARG A 196 -19.31 -7.69 -0.87
N CYS A 197 -19.32 -8.31 0.32
CA CYS A 197 -20.43 -8.88 1.12
C CYS A 197 -21.48 -9.60 0.29
#